data_AF-A0A2E2R0D0-F1
#
_entry.id   AF-A0A2E2R0D0-F1
#
_cell.length_a   1.000
_cell.length_b   1.000
_cell.length_c   1.000
_cell.angle_alpha   90.00
_cell.angle_beta   90.00
_cell.angle_gamma   90.00
#
_symmetry.space_group_name_H-M   'P 1'
#
loop_
_entity.id
_entity.type
_entity.pdbx_description
1 polymer ?
#
loop_
_entity_poly.entity_id
_entity_poly.type
_entity_poly.pdbx_seq_one_letter_code
_entity_poly.pdbx_strand_id
1 'polypeptide(L)'
;MLVTGLLFNSASHIAFAAGDLTKQEPVYFTVELSNQAGEKKFSPSTLQFETGTLTVLNIHNKGEKSYYFGSNGLADSVYTRKVVVLGSASETPLAEIYGPVRRVEVYPGQTVQWWFVPIRTGNFNDLFSRQSEAEAGMKGTVKIN
;
A
#
# COMPACT_ATOMS: atom_id res chain seq x y z
N MET A 1 49.28 -19.27 -19.40
CA MET A 1 48.09 -18.93 -18.58
C MET A 1 47.73 -17.48 -18.86
N LEU A 2 46.72 -17.22 -19.69
CA LEU A 2 46.21 -15.87 -19.94
C LEU A 2 44.89 -15.76 -19.20
N VAL A 3 44.84 -14.92 -18.17
CA VAL A 3 43.61 -14.63 -17.42
C VAL A 3 42.92 -13.48 -18.14
N THR A 4 41.86 -13.80 -18.89
CA THR A 4 41.03 -12.79 -19.55
C THR A 4 40.08 -12.20 -18.50
N GLY A 5 40.34 -10.96 -18.08
CA GLY A 5 39.46 -10.23 -17.16
C GLY A 5 38.18 -9.79 -17.87
N LEU A 6 37.03 -10.27 -17.41
CA LEU A 6 35.71 -9.77 -17.82
C LEU A 6 35.45 -8.45 -17.10
N LEU A 7 35.41 -7.34 -17.84
CA LEU A 7 34.93 -6.05 -17.35
C LEU A 7 33.39 -6.08 -17.36
N PHE A 8 32.76 -6.17 -16.19
CA PHE A 8 31.32 -5.93 -16.05
C PHE A 8 31.06 -4.42 -16.11
N ASN A 9 30.50 -3.97 -17.23
CA ASN A 9 30.05 -2.60 -17.40
C ASN A 9 28.68 -2.44 -16.72
N SER A 10 28.67 -2.06 -15.45
CA SER A 10 27.46 -1.70 -14.73
C SER A 10 26.99 -0.33 -15.22
N ALA A 11 26.11 -0.30 -16.22
CA ALA A 11 25.43 0.94 -16.59
C ALA A 11 24.53 1.37 -15.43
N SER A 12 24.97 2.35 -14.65
CA SER A 12 24.13 3.02 -13.66
C SER A 12 22.99 3.71 -14.41
N HIS A 13 21.79 3.13 -14.34
CA HIS A 13 20.59 3.81 -14.83
C HIS A 13 20.36 5.05 -13.98
N ILE A 14 20.63 6.23 -14.55
CA ILE A 14 20.23 7.50 -13.94
C ILE A 14 18.71 7.55 -14.00
N ALA A 15 18.05 7.32 -12.86
CA ALA A 15 16.62 7.54 -12.72
C ALA A 15 16.37 9.06 -12.64
N PHE A 16 15.87 9.65 -13.72
CA PHE A 16 15.30 10.99 -13.67
C PHE A 16 13.90 10.90 -13.10
N ALA A 17 13.66 11.52 -11.94
CA ALA A 17 12.29 11.71 -11.45
C ALA A 17 11.50 12.51 -12.51
N ALA A 18 10.35 11.98 -12.93
CA ALA A 18 9.60 12.42 -14.11
C ALA A 18 8.95 13.83 -14.01
N GLY A 19 9.32 14.65 -13.03
CA GLY A 19 8.79 16.00 -12.85
C GLY A 19 8.42 16.29 -11.39
N ASP A 20 7.56 17.29 -11.21
CA ASP A 20 7.02 17.69 -9.91
C ASP A 20 6.10 16.58 -9.37
N LEU A 21 6.62 15.76 -8.46
CA LEU A 21 5.90 14.64 -7.85
C LEU A 21 4.62 15.07 -7.12
N THR A 22 4.44 16.37 -6.86
CA THR A 22 3.26 16.92 -6.17
C THR A 22 2.06 17.15 -7.08
N LYS A 23 2.24 17.10 -8.42
CA LYS A 23 1.20 17.44 -9.42
C LYS A 23 0.84 16.30 -10.38
N GLN A 24 1.03 15.06 -9.93
CA GLN A 24 0.69 13.87 -10.72
C GLN A 24 -0.82 13.58 -10.65
N GLU A 25 -1.36 13.04 -11.75
CA GLU A 25 -2.64 12.32 -11.69
C GLU A 25 -2.45 11.05 -10.86
N PRO A 26 -3.29 10.80 -9.84
CA PRO A 26 -3.15 9.62 -9.00
C PRO A 26 -3.52 8.32 -9.73
N VAL A 27 -2.77 7.27 -9.44
CA VAL A 27 -3.16 5.89 -9.76
C VAL A 27 -3.99 5.33 -8.60
N TYR A 28 -5.20 4.89 -8.89
CA TYR A 28 -6.09 4.28 -7.91
C TYR A 28 -5.88 2.77 -7.85
N PHE A 29 -5.76 2.25 -6.63
CA PHE A 29 -5.67 0.83 -6.35
C PHE A 29 -6.67 0.46 -5.25
N THR A 30 -7.28 -0.71 -5.33
CA THR A 30 -8.22 -1.17 -4.29
C THR A 30 -7.71 -2.44 -3.64
N VAL A 31 -7.77 -2.47 -2.31
CA VAL A 31 -7.62 -3.68 -1.50
C VAL A 31 -8.86 -3.86 -0.65
N GLU A 32 -9.42 -5.07 -0.71
CA GLU A 32 -10.59 -5.46 0.07
C GLU A 32 -10.15 -6.19 1.33
N LEU A 33 -10.71 -5.80 2.47
CA LEU A 33 -10.58 -6.50 3.73
C LEU A 33 -11.77 -7.44 3.87
N SER A 34 -11.48 -8.73 3.97
CA SER A 34 -12.48 -9.80 4.08
C SER A 34 -13.48 -9.81 2.90
N ASN A 35 -14.60 -10.50 3.08
CA ASN A 35 -15.71 -10.57 2.13
C ASN A 35 -17.02 -10.92 2.85
N GLN A 36 -18.10 -11.04 2.07
CA GLN A 36 -19.43 -11.40 2.58
C GLN A 36 -19.48 -12.80 3.21
N ALA A 37 -18.56 -13.69 2.85
CA ALA A 37 -18.43 -15.01 3.49
C ALA A 37 -17.62 -14.96 4.81
N GLY A 38 -17.14 -13.79 5.22
CA GLY A 38 -16.34 -13.60 6.43
C GLY A 38 -14.92 -14.15 6.34
N GLU A 39 -14.41 -14.43 5.14
CA GLU A 39 -13.05 -14.94 4.96
C GLU A 39 -12.02 -13.91 5.45
N LYS A 40 -11.02 -14.38 6.18
CA LYS A 40 -9.97 -13.54 6.75
C LYS A 40 -8.84 -13.39 5.73
N LYS A 41 -9.03 -12.50 4.76
CA LYS A 41 -8.07 -12.30 3.66
C LYS A 41 -8.02 -10.85 3.19
N PHE A 42 -6.92 -10.49 2.54
CA PHE A 42 -6.83 -9.32 1.68
C PHE A 42 -7.09 -9.72 0.23
N SER A 43 -7.84 -8.91 -0.53
CA SER A 43 -8.06 -9.15 -1.96
C SER A 43 -7.74 -7.87 -2.76
N PRO A 44 -6.69 -7.85 -3.59
CA PRO A 44 -5.67 -8.90 -3.75
C PRO A 44 -4.79 -9.06 -2.50
N SER A 45 -4.17 -10.23 -2.34
CA SER A 45 -3.22 -10.51 -1.25
C SER A 45 -1.79 -10.05 -1.55
N THR A 46 -1.48 -9.74 -2.81
CA THR A 46 -0.23 -9.11 -3.23
C THR A 46 -0.51 -7.74 -3.82
N LEU A 47 0.03 -6.71 -3.19
CA LEU A 47 -0.06 -5.32 -3.63
C LEU A 47 1.23 -4.93 -4.32
N GLN A 48 1.14 -4.31 -5.50
CA GLN A 48 2.31 -3.87 -6.26
C GLN A 48 2.18 -2.39 -6.57
N PHE A 49 3.24 -1.64 -6.25
CA PHE A 49 3.32 -0.20 -6.46
C PHE A 49 4.64 0.15 -7.16
N GLU A 50 4.69 1.32 -7.77
CA GLU A 50 5.86 1.84 -8.47
C GLU A 50 6.42 3.06 -7.72
N THR A 51 7.74 3.14 -7.59
CA THR A 51 8.41 4.31 -7.02
C THR A 51 8.10 5.59 -7.79
N GLY A 52 7.92 6.69 -7.06
CA GLY A 52 7.60 8.01 -7.62
C GLY A 52 6.14 8.20 -8.03
N THR A 53 5.32 7.15 -8.12
CA THR A 53 3.92 7.27 -8.55
C THR A 53 3.01 7.72 -7.40
N LEU A 54 2.24 8.80 -7.61
CA LEU A 54 1.17 9.16 -6.69
C LEU A 54 0.09 8.07 -6.70
N THR A 55 -0.07 7.38 -5.57
CA THR A 55 -0.99 6.27 -5.39
C THR A 55 -2.12 6.66 -4.44
N VAL A 56 -3.34 6.29 -4.79
CA VAL A 56 -4.51 6.30 -3.90
C VAL A 56 -4.93 4.86 -3.66
N LEU A 57 -4.61 4.35 -2.48
CA LEU A 57 -5.03 3.02 -2.05
C LEU A 57 -6.39 3.11 -1.37
N ASN A 58 -7.44 2.64 -2.05
CA ASN A 58 -8.76 2.41 -1.48
C ASN A 58 -8.72 1.12 -0.65
N ILE A 59 -8.84 1.26 0.66
CA ILE A 59 -8.91 0.16 1.62
C ILE A 59 -10.37 0.00 2.01
N HIS A 60 -11.05 -1.00 1.46
CA HIS A 60 -12.48 -1.19 1.63
C HIS A 60 -12.77 -2.46 2.44
N ASN A 61 -13.55 -2.35 3.51
CA ASN A 61 -13.93 -3.51 4.31
C ASN A 61 -15.27 -4.09 3.87
N LYS A 62 -15.24 -5.29 3.29
CA LYS A 62 -16.43 -6.05 2.85
C LYS A 62 -16.94 -7.05 3.89
N GLY A 63 -16.26 -7.18 5.02
CA GLY A 63 -16.66 -8.06 6.11
C GLY A 63 -17.55 -7.39 7.15
N GLU A 64 -18.03 -8.20 8.08
CA GLU A 64 -18.89 -7.77 9.20
C GLU A 64 -18.11 -7.35 10.46
N LYS A 65 -16.79 -7.47 10.44
CA LYS A 65 -15.89 -7.12 11.55
C LYS A 65 -14.91 -6.03 11.12
N SER A 66 -14.45 -5.21 12.06
CA SER A 66 -13.37 -4.26 11.80
C SER A 66 -12.04 -4.99 11.62
N TYR A 67 -11.30 -4.60 10.58
CA TYR A 67 -9.98 -5.11 10.29
C TYR A 67 -8.97 -3.97 10.15
N TYR A 68 -7.74 -4.23 10.57
CA TYR A 68 -6.63 -3.34 10.27
C TYR A 68 -6.08 -3.61 8.88
N PHE A 69 -5.59 -2.55 8.25
CA PHE A 69 -4.65 -2.60 7.16
C PHE A 69 -3.35 -1.94 7.62
N GLY A 70 -2.23 -2.66 7.56
CA GLY A 70 -0.93 -2.12 7.93
C GLY A 70 0.22 -3.02 7.50
N SER A 71 1.32 -2.39 7.10
CA SER A 71 2.62 -3.00 6.82
C SER A 71 3.67 -1.97 7.24
N ASN A 72 4.60 -2.38 8.11
CA ASN A 72 5.70 -1.51 8.53
C ASN A 72 6.62 -1.23 7.33
N GLY A 73 6.89 -2.24 6.53
CA GLY A 73 7.67 -2.13 5.30
C GLY A 73 7.10 -1.08 4.33
N LEU A 74 5.79 -1.09 4.09
CA LEU A 74 5.12 -0.06 3.30
C LEU A 74 5.22 1.32 3.96
N ALA A 75 4.86 1.44 5.24
CA ALA A 75 4.86 2.70 5.97
C ALA A 75 6.26 3.38 5.97
N ASP A 76 7.33 2.59 6.07
CA ASP A 76 8.73 3.04 6.04
C ASP A 76 9.28 3.24 4.61
N SER A 77 8.45 3.06 3.58
CA SER A 77 8.85 3.16 2.16
C SER A 77 8.04 4.18 1.38
N VAL A 78 7.12 4.89 2.02
CA VAL A 78 6.23 5.84 1.34
C VAL A 78 6.26 7.21 2.01
N TYR A 79 6.16 8.25 1.20
CA TYR A 79 5.75 9.56 1.66
C TYR A 79 4.23 9.62 1.70
N THR A 80 3.64 9.66 2.90
CA THR A 80 2.20 9.82 3.07
C THR A 80 1.81 11.27 2.84
N ARG A 81 0.90 11.52 1.89
CA ARG A 81 0.27 12.83 1.72
C ARG A 81 -0.85 13.03 2.72
N LYS A 82 -1.79 12.07 2.76
CA LYS A 82 -2.95 12.08 3.65
C LYS A 82 -3.63 10.71 3.68
N VAL A 83 -4.45 10.52 4.70
CA VAL A 83 -5.47 9.48 4.75
C VAL A 83 -6.84 10.14 4.80
N VAL A 84 -7.78 9.66 3.99
CA VAL A 84 -9.14 10.20 3.90
C VAL A 84 -10.14 9.11 4.31
N VAL A 85 -11.02 9.42 5.25
CA VAL A 85 -12.14 8.55 5.63
C VAL A 85 -13.34 8.93 4.78
N LEU A 86 -13.96 7.98 4.08
CA LEU A 86 -15.12 8.24 3.24
C LEU A 86 -16.42 7.88 3.95
N GLY A 87 -17.46 8.69 3.73
CA GLY A 87 -18.82 8.39 4.19
C GLY A 87 -19.47 7.32 3.35
N SER A 88 -20.09 6.34 4.01
CA SER A 88 -20.75 5.18 3.39
C SER A 88 -21.86 5.51 2.38
N ALA A 89 -22.49 6.68 2.48
CA ALA A 89 -23.63 7.06 1.64
C ALA A 89 -23.27 7.88 0.39
N SER A 90 -22.10 8.52 0.32
CA SER A 90 -21.87 9.57 -0.69
C SER A 90 -20.42 9.79 -1.12
N GLU A 91 -19.50 8.85 -0.83
CA GLU A 91 -18.04 9.00 -1.06
C GLU A 91 -17.47 10.33 -0.54
N THR A 92 -18.21 11.01 0.34
CA THR A 92 -17.85 12.34 0.83
C THR A 92 -16.80 12.19 1.92
N PRO A 93 -15.70 12.94 1.88
CA PRO A 93 -14.71 12.92 2.95
C PRO A 93 -15.35 13.29 4.30
N LEU A 94 -15.22 12.40 5.27
CA LEU A 94 -15.62 12.65 6.66
C LEU A 94 -14.47 13.23 7.50
N ALA A 95 -13.25 12.82 7.18
CA ALA A 95 -12.04 13.28 7.86
C ALA A 95 -10.82 13.11 6.95
N GLU A 96 -9.84 13.99 7.15
CA GLU A 96 -8.49 13.83 6.62
C GLU A 96 -7.48 13.79 7.76
N ILE A 97 -6.53 12.86 7.66
CA ILE A 97 -5.47 12.66 8.65
C ILE A 97 -4.13 12.88 7.95
N TYR A 98 -3.30 13.69 8.58
CA TYR A 98 -1.96 14.04 8.10
C TYR A 98 -0.92 13.55 9.10
N GLY A 99 0.26 13.17 8.59
CA GLY A 99 1.39 12.71 9.40
C GLY A 99 1.80 11.26 9.08
N PRO A 100 2.72 10.70 9.87
CA PRO A 100 3.21 9.35 9.67
C PRO A 100 2.13 8.33 10.04
N VAL A 101 1.53 7.70 9.03
CA VAL A 101 0.54 6.64 9.21
C VAL A 101 1.20 5.29 9.02
N ARG A 102 0.92 4.35 9.93
CA ARG A 102 1.42 2.96 9.84
C ARG A 102 0.33 1.92 9.64
N ARG A 103 -0.87 2.24 10.12
CA ARG A 103 -2.03 1.36 10.10
C ARG A 103 -3.31 2.18 10.11
N VAL A 104 -4.36 1.61 9.54
CA VAL A 104 -5.73 2.11 9.65
C VAL A 104 -6.63 0.96 10.08
N GLU A 105 -7.63 1.24 10.94
CA GLU A 105 -8.71 0.30 11.21
C GLU A 105 -9.92 0.70 10.38
N VAL A 106 -10.44 -0.23 9.59
CA VAL A 106 -11.57 0.01 8.71
C VAL A 106 -12.77 -0.77 9.23
N TYR A 107 -13.83 -0.04 9.57
CA TYR A 107 -15.08 -0.60 10.09
C TYR A 107 -15.90 -1.27 8.96
N PRO A 108 -16.83 -2.18 9.29
CA PRO A 108 -17.67 -2.86 8.30
C PRO A 108 -18.32 -1.92 7.29
N GLY A 109 -18.19 -2.24 6.00
CA GLY A 109 -18.74 -1.47 4.89
C GLY A 109 -18.08 -0.11 4.64
N GLN A 110 -17.07 0.28 5.42
CA GLN A 110 -16.40 1.57 5.25
C GLN A 110 -15.21 1.48 4.30
N THR A 111 -14.81 2.65 3.79
CA THR A 111 -13.64 2.82 2.93
C THR A 111 -12.74 3.92 3.49
N VAL A 112 -11.44 3.65 3.48
CA VAL A 112 -10.38 4.63 3.75
C VAL A 112 -9.50 4.73 2.52
N GLN A 113 -9.16 5.96 2.11
CA GLN A 113 -8.17 6.20 1.06
C GLN A 113 -6.85 6.60 1.67
N TRP A 114 -5.78 5.89 1.35
CA TRP A 114 -4.42 6.30 1.69
C TRP A 114 -3.73 6.87 0.45
N TRP A 115 -3.44 8.17 0.49
CA TRP A 115 -2.74 8.90 -0.55
C TRP A 115 -1.24 8.94 -0.22
N PHE A 116 -0.41 8.32 -1.06
CA PHE A 116 1.04 8.26 -0.82
C PHE A 116 1.85 8.18 -2.11
N VAL A 117 3.14 8.49 -2.01
CA VAL A 117 4.13 8.28 -3.06
C VAL A 117 5.15 7.28 -2.53
N PRO A 118 5.35 6.11 -3.16
CA PRO A 118 6.45 5.22 -2.82
C PRO A 118 7.80 5.86 -3.13
N ILE A 119 8.70 5.89 -2.16
CA ILE A 119 10.03 6.53 -2.24
C ILE A 119 11.18 5.53 -2.13
N ARG A 120 10.88 4.26 -1.82
CA ARG A 120 11.87 3.20 -1.65
C ARG A 120 11.32 1.88 -2.18
N THR A 121 12.12 1.18 -2.97
CA THR A 121 11.81 -0.15 -3.47
C THR A 121 11.89 -1.19 -2.35
N GLY A 122 11.18 -2.32 -2.52
CA GLY A 122 11.24 -3.41 -1.55
C GLY A 122 10.16 -4.46 -1.72
N ASN A 123 10.35 -5.58 -1.02
CA ASN A 123 9.39 -6.67 -0.90
C ASN A 123 9.12 -6.90 0.58
N PHE A 124 7.87 -6.76 1.01
CA PHE A 124 7.47 -6.78 2.41
C PHE A 124 6.38 -7.82 2.63
N ASN A 125 6.63 -8.76 3.55
CA ASN A 125 5.71 -9.85 3.90
C ASN A 125 5.00 -9.61 5.24
N ASP A 126 4.88 -8.34 5.63
CA ASP A 126 4.36 -7.89 6.92
C ASP A 126 3.02 -7.17 6.80
N LEU A 127 2.28 -7.36 5.70
CA LEU A 127 0.91 -6.90 5.58
C LEU A 127 -0.03 -7.85 6.34
N PHE A 128 -0.57 -7.38 7.47
CA PHE A 128 -1.56 -8.12 8.25
C PHE A 128 -2.44 -7.20 9.10
N SER A 129 -3.55 -7.75 9.61
CA SER A 129 -4.51 -7.01 10.43
C SER A 129 -4.15 -7.06 11.93
N ARG A 130 -4.56 -8.13 12.63
CA ARG A 130 -4.14 -8.48 13.99
C ARG A 130 -3.37 -9.78 13.93
N GLN A 131 -2.57 -10.07 14.96
CA GLN A 131 -1.84 -11.33 15.05
C GLN A 131 -2.76 -12.55 14.91
N SER A 132 -3.91 -12.54 15.60
CA SER A 132 -4.92 -13.60 15.50
C SER A 132 -5.55 -13.74 14.11
N GLU A 133 -5.72 -12.64 13.37
CA GLU A 133 -6.24 -12.70 11.99
C GLU A 133 -5.17 -13.20 11.02
N ALA A 134 -3.91 -12.83 11.26
CA ALA A 134 -2.77 -13.31 10.49
C ALA A 134 -2.59 -14.83 10.66
N GLU A 135 -2.71 -15.33 11.89
CA GLU A 135 -2.71 -16.77 12.21
C GLU A 135 -3.84 -17.52 11.50
N ALA A 136 -4.97 -16.84 11.30
CA ALA A 136 -6.11 -17.37 10.56
C ALA A 136 -6.05 -17.11 9.03
N GLY A 137 -4.90 -16.65 8.51
CA GLY A 137 -4.64 -16.54 7.07
C GLY A 137 -4.74 -15.12 6.48
N MET A 138 -5.11 -14.11 7.26
CA MET A 138 -5.21 -12.72 6.78
C MET A 138 -3.83 -12.06 6.70
N LYS A 139 -3.06 -12.51 5.72
CA LYS A 139 -1.73 -12.02 5.39
C LYS A 139 -1.67 -11.60 3.93
N GLY A 140 -0.81 -10.64 3.65
CA GLY A 140 -0.49 -10.24 2.29
C GLY A 140 0.96 -9.84 2.14
N THR A 141 1.31 -9.42 0.94
CA THR A 141 2.65 -8.96 0.58
C THR A 141 2.56 -7.64 -0.15
N VAL A 142 3.50 -6.73 0.13
CA VAL A 142 3.63 -5.46 -0.58
C VAL A 142 4.93 -5.46 -1.36
N LYS A 143 4.86 -5.16 -2.65
CA LYS A 143 6.01 -4.98 -3.53
C LYS A 143 6.03 -3.55 -4.03
N ILE A 144 7.20 -2.91 -3.95
CA ILE A 144 7.45 -1.60 -4.53
C ILE A 144 8.62 -1.74 -5.50
N ASN A 145 8.37 -1.49 -6.78
CA ASN A 145 9.38 -1.55 -7.85
C ASN A 145 10.05 -0.20 -8.10
#